data_AF-A0A4W2FCZ1-F1
#
_entry.id   AF-A0A4W2FCZ1-F1
#
_cell.length_a   1.000
_cell.length_b   1.000
_cell.length_c   1.000
_cell.angle_alpha   90.00
_cell.angle_beta   90.00
_cell.angle_gamma   90.00
#
_symmetry.space_group_name_H-M   'P 1'
#
loop_
_entity.id
_entity.type
_entity.pdbx_description
1 polymer ?
#
loop_
_entity_poly.entity_id
_entity_poly.type
_entity_poly.pdbx_seq_one_letter_code
_entity_poly.pdbx_strand_id
1 'polypeptide(L)'
;MQHCKTIILQLKINLEKNNLRVVATCFVATSNLDGETNLKIRQALSETATMKTEKQLSNLSGKIKCEEPNFHFNSFAGTLYLNEKSPISIGPDQVLLRGTQLKNTEWILGIVVYTGFETKFMQNAVKSPLKRSKVEKVTNMQILVLFLLLLVMSLVSCVGAIYWKDRYRAEPWYIGKNYDYHSFGFDLLVFIILYHNLIPISLLVTLEIVKYIQALFINWDEDMHFKGSNVYAMARTSNLNEELGQVEYLFSDKTGTLTCNVMTFKKCSIAGITYGQSPCFISDTYEFNDPALLQNFENDHPTKEYIKEFLTLLCVCHTVVPEREGNNISYQASSPGRCYKYFFPKMGEELTFEILNVLEFSSNRKRMSIIVRTPEGRLRLYCKGADSVIYERLSENSLFVEETLVHLENFAKEGLRTLCVAYIDLTEIEYEQWLVMYKKAITVVKDRMKTLEDCYDSIEKFLLLGATAIEDRLQARVPETITSLLKANIKIWVLTGDKQETAINIAYSCKLLSGQMPRIQLNANSLEATQQVISQNCQDLGALLGKENDLALIIDGKTLKYALHVEVRKCFLNLALSCRTVLCCR
;
A
#
# COMPACT_ATOMS: atom_id res chain seq x y z
N MET A 1 34.66 2.74 -23.97
CA MET A 1 34.54 3.71 -25.08
C MET A 1 33.11 3.68 -25.59
N GLN A 2 32.60 4.85 -25.95
CA GLN A 2 31.35 5.17 -26.67
C GLN A 2 30.02 5.28 -25.88
N HIS A 3 29.80 6.53 -25.48
CA HIS A 3 28.58 7.33 -25.68
C HIS A 3 27.39 7.12 -24.74
N CYS A 4 27.51 7.64 -23.51
CA CYS A 4 26.36 8.28 -22.87
C CYS A 4 26.17 9.68 -23.49
N LYS A 5 25.15 9.82 -24.32
CA LYS A 5 24.70 11.12 -24.85
C LYS A 5 24.09 11.93 -23.71
N THR A 6 24.75 13.04 -23.38
CA THR A 6 24.19 14.14 -22.58
C THR A 6 22.99 14.72 -23.33
N ILE A 7 21.79 14.61 -22.76
CA ILE A 7 20.61 15.36 -23.23
C ILE A 7 20.49 16.58 -22.32
N ILE A 8 20.90 17.72 -22.87
CA ILE A 8 20.64 19.05 -22.32
C ILE A 8 19.24 19.44 -22.78
N LEU A 9 18.30 19.60 -21.84
CA LEU A 9 17.06 20.33 -22.08
C LEU A 9 16.91 21.36 -20.95
N GLN A 10 17.20 22.58 -21.34
CA GLN A 10 17.11 23.83 -20.59
C GLN A 10 15.73 24.43 -20.89
N LEU A 11 14.99 24.94 -19.89
CA LEU A 11 14.09 26.11 -20.02
C LEU A 11 13.44 26.53 -18.67
N LYS A 12 13.96 27.64 -18.13
CA LYS A 12 13.32 28.83 -17.52
C LYS A 12 12.11 28.68 -16.56
N ILE A 13 12.32 29.03 -15.28
CA ILE A 13 11.27 29.52 -14.36
C ILE A 13 11.69 30.86 -13.71
N ASN A 14 10.72 31.80 -13.69
CA ASN A 14 10.77 33.13 -13.09
C ASN A 14 10.96 33.07 -11.56
N LEU A 15 11.92 33.85 -11.07
CA LEU A 15 12.15 34.07 -9.64
C LEU A 15 11.57 35.43 -9.24
N GLU A 16 10.49 35.44 -8.46
CA GLU A 16 10.23 36.58 -7.57
C GLU A 16 11.03 36.41 -6.29
N LYS A 17 11.87 37.42 -6.05
CA LYS A 17 12.75 37.56 -4.90
C LYS A 17 11.93 37.64 -3.61
N ASN A 18 12.33 36.88 -2.59
CA ASN A 18 12.52 37.44 -1.24
C ASN A 18 13.42 36.55 -0.36
N ASN A 19 14.28 37.22 0.41
CA ASN A 19 15.33 36.67 1.26
C ASN A 19 14.79 35.78 2.41
N LEU A 20 14.59 34.50 2.15
CA LEU A 20 14.50 33.46 3.18
C LEU A 20 15.31 32.23 2.72
N ARG A 21 16.00 31.57 3.66
CA ARG A 21 16.81 30.36 3.41
C ARG A 21 16.06 29.41 2.48
N VAL A 22 16.57 29.22 1.26
CA VAL A 22 15.96 28.33 0.26
C VAL A 22 16.21 26.90 0.72
N VAL A 23 15.23 26.31 1.41
CA VAL A 23 15.22 24.86 1.66
C VAL A 23 14.77 24.23 0.35
N ALA A 24 15.73 23.69 -0.41
CA ALA A 24 15.41 22.92 -1.61
C ALA A 24 14.79 21.59 -1.16
N THR A 25 13.49 21.46 -1.40
CA THR A 25 12.70 20.28 -1.05
C THR A 25 12.25 19.56 -2.31
N CYS A 26 12.13 18.25 -2.25
CA CYS A 26 11.49 17.46 -3.28
C CYS A 26 10.51 16.45 -2.70
N PHE A 27 9.55 16.04 -3.52
CA PHE A 27 8.50 15.11 -3.11
C PHE A 27 8.66 13.79 -3.85
N VAL A 28 8.56 12.70 -3.10
CA VAL A 28 8.63 11.36 -3.67
C VAL A 28 7.41 10.54 -3.30
N ALA A 29 6.83 9.89 -4.31
CA ALA A 29 5.84 8.86 -4.11
C ALA A 29 6.54 7.55 -3.76
N THR A 30 6.20 6.97 -2.61
CA THR A 30 6.75 5.69 -2.12
C THR A 30 5.78 4.52 -2.26
N SER A 31 4.69 4.68 -2.99
CA SER A 31 3.66 3.65 -3.20
C SER A 31 4.22 2.28 -3.62
N ASN A 32 5.32 2.26 -4.39
CA ASN A 32 5.96 1.01 -4.83
C ASN A 32 6.86 0.35 -3.78
N LEU A 33 7.20 1.05 -2.69
CA LEU A 33 8.08 0.57 -1.63
C LEU A 33 7.29 0.13 -0.39
N ASP A 34 6.37 0.97 0.07
CA ASP A 34 5.65 0.77 1.33
C ASP A 34 4.12 0.78 1.17
N GLY A 35 3.62 0.95 -0.06
CA GLY A 35 2.17 1.02 -0.33
C GLY A 35 1.50 2.31 0.18
N GLU A 36 2.26 3.24 0.78
CA GLU A 36 1.72 4.52 1.24
C GLU A 36 1.42 5.43 0.03
N THR A 37 0.25 6.08 0.07
CA THR A 37 -0.22 6.97 -1.01
C THR A 37 0.25 8.41 -0.84
N ASN A 38 0.70 8.78 0.37
CA ASN A 38 1.18 10.12 0.67
C ASN A 38 2.57 10.38 0.07
N LEU A 39 2.78 11.59 -0.43
CA LEU A 39 4.10 12.03 -0.88
C LEU A 39 5.00 12.29 0.33
N LYS A 40 6.22 11.73 0.29
CA LYS A 40 7.25 11.98 1.32
C LYS A 40 8.11 13.16 0.91
N ILE A 41 8.34 14.05 1.86
CA ILE A 41 9.20 15.22 1.69
C ILE A 41 10.65 14.78 1.90
N ARG A 42 11.51 15.16 0.96
CA ARG A 42 12.96 14.97 1.03
C ARG A 42 13.64 16.33 0.91
N GLN A 43 14.68 16.54 1.68
CA GLN A 43 15.35 17.84 1.78
C GLN A 43 16.78 17.74 1.29
N ALA A 44 17.21 18.67 0.44
CA ALA A 44 18.61 18.79 0.08
C ALA A 44 19.41 19.41 1.24
N LEU A 45 20.71 19.12 1.30
CA LEU A 45 21.62 19.77 2.23
C LEU A 45 21.69 21.27 1.94
N SER A 46 21.67 22.10 2.99
CA SER A 46 21.72 23.56 2.89
C SER A 46 22.93 24.08 2.10
N GLU A 47 24.05 23.37 2.20
CA GLU A 47 25.34 23.74 1.65
C GLU A 47 25.44 23.46 0.14
N THR A 48 24.65 22.51 -0.36
CA THR A 48 24.60 22.13 -1.79
C THR A 48 23.35 22.66 -2.48
N ALA A 49 22.31 23.05 -1.73
CA ALA A 49 21.04 23.54 -2.26
C ALA A 49 21.18 24.79 -3.16
N THR A 50 22.24 25.59 -2.98
CA THR A 50 22.52 26.78 -3.81
C THR A 50 23.15 26.43 -5.17
N MET A 51 23.65 25.20 -5.35
CA MET A 51 24.35 24.78 -6.56
C MET A 51 23.35 24.32 -7.61
N LYS A 52 22.99 25.23 -8.52
CA LYS A 52 21.97 24.97 -9.57
C LYS A 52 22.55 24.81 -10.97
N THR A 53 23.80 25.22 -11.18
CA THR A 53 24.42 25.25 -12.51
C THR A 53 25.48 24.18 -12.67
N GLU A 54 25.61 23.66 -13.90
CA GLU A 54 26.62 22.64 -14.25
C GLU A 54 28.05 23.08 -13.89
N LYS A 55 28.37 24.36 -14.08
CA LYS A 55 29.67 24.94 -13.71
C LYS A 55 29.97 24.90 -12.21
N GLN A 56 28.93 25.02 -11.37
CA GLN A 56 29.09 24.91 -9.91
C GLN A 56 29.30 23.44 -9.49
N LEU A 57 28.63 22.52 -10.17
CA LEU A 57 28.77 21.07 -9.94
C LEU A 57 30.12 20.55 -10.41
N SER A 58 30.67 21.05 -11.53
CA SER A 58 31.99 20.64 -12.02
C SER A 58 33.12 21.02 -11.06
N ASN A 59 32.93 22.09 -10.29
CA ASN A 59 33.89 22.54 -9.28
C ASN A 59 33.70 21.85 -7.92
N LEU A 60 32.62 21.08 -7.76
CA LEU A 60 32.32 20.37 -6.53
C LEU A 60 33.23 19.14 -6.43
N SER A 61 34.08 19.11 -5.39
CA SER A 61 34.88 17.95 -5.04
C SER A 61 34.74 17.63 -3.55
N GLY A 62 34.63 16.34 -3.26
CA GLY A 62 34.38 15.85 -1.92
C GLY A 62 34.28 14.33 -1.87
N LYS A 63 34.16 13.80 -0.66
CA LYS A 63 34.02 12.36 -0.40
C LYS A 63 32.79 12.10 0.46
N ILE A 64 31.98 11.11 0.08
CA ILE A 64 30.88 10.62 0.91
C ILE A 64 31.33 9.33 1.57
N LYS A 65 31.24 9.28 2.91
CA LYS A 65 31.38 8.05 3.69
C LYS A 65 29.98 7.64 4.14
N CYS A 66 29.52 6.46 3.81
CA CYS A 66 28.19 5.97 4.18
C CYS A 66 28.28 4.59 4.83
N GLU A 67 27.18 4.18 5.46
CA GLU A 67 26.98 2.81 5.95
C GLU A 67 27.05 1.77 4.82
N GLU A 68 27.30 0.51 5.19
CA GLU A 68 27.22 -0.60 4.23
C GLU A 68 25.78 -0.79 3.70
N PRO A 69 25.63 -1.24 2.45
CA PRO A 69 24.32 -1.55 1.85
C PRO A 69 23.47 -2.45 2.77
N ASN A 70 22.33 -1.94 3.22
CA ASN A 70 21.37 -2.67 4.06
C ASN A 70 19.93 -2.60 3.51
N PHE A 71 19.08 -3.47 4.05
CA PHE A 71 17.70 -3.66 3.60
C PHE A 71 16.67 -2.75 4.32
N HIS A 72 17.11 -1.89 5.25
CA HIS A 72 16.21 -1.02 5.99
C HIS A 72 15.94 0.30 5.24
N PHE A 73 14.68 0.51 4.80
CA PHE A 73 14.31 1.70 4.02
C PHE A 73 14.37 3.01 4.80
N ASN A 74 14.12 3.00 6.11
CA ASN A 74 13.98 4.21 6.93
C ASN A 74 15.27 4.67 7.61
N SER A 75 16.33 3.86 7.59
CA SER A 75 17.63 4.24 8.14
C SER A 75 18.55 4.63 7.00
N PHE A 76 19.32 5.69 7.20
CA PHE A 76 20.52 5.95 6.42
C PHE A 76 21.44 6.83 7.24
N ALA A 77 22.70 6.40 7.38
CA ALA A 77 23.75 7.20 8.00
C ALA A 77 24.89 7.41 7.01
N GLY A 78 25.18 8.69 6.73
CA GLY A 78 26.35 9.08 5.95
C GLY A 78 26.96 10.39 6.43
N THR A 79 28.18 10.65 5.99
CA THR A 79 28.91 11.88 6.22
C THR A 79 29.49 12.36 4.89
N LEU A 80 29.15 13.59 4.51
CA LEU A 80 29.72 14.29 3.37
C LEU A 80 30.90 15.15 3.83
N TYR A 81 32.05 14.95 3.18
CA TYR A 81 33.25 15.76 3.33
C TYR A 81 33.42 16.61 2.07
N LEU A 82 33.16 17.91 2.18
CA LEU A 82 33.45 18.89 1.13
C LEU A 82 34.79 19.58 1.42
N ASN A 83 35.53 19.95 0.37
CA ASN A 83 36.80 20.64 0.55
C ASN A 83 36.62 21.91 1.40
N GLU A 84 37.42 22.03 2.45
CA GLU A 84 37.48 23.17 3.39
C GLU A 84 36.21 23.43 4.24
N LYS A 85 35.24 22.52 4.26
CA LYS A 85 34.05 22.60 5.14
C LYS A 85 34.04 21.52 6.21
N SER A 86 33.35 21.80 7.32
CA SER A 86 33.07 20.82 8.36
C SER A 86 32.31 19.61 7.79
N PRO A 87 32.54 18.40 8.32
CA PRO A 87 31.79 17.22 7.90
C PRO A 87 30.29 17.40 8.13
N ILE A 88 29.49 17.09 7.11
CA ILE A 88 28.02 17.25 7.13
C ILE A 88 27.39 15.87 7.27
N SER A 89 26.51 15.69 8.26
CA SER A 89 25.75 14.46 8.42
C SER A 89 24.64 14.35 7.38
N ILE A 90 24.53 13.20 6.74
CA ILE A 90 23.45 12.82 5.83
C ILE A 90 22.58 11.81 6.55
N GLY A 91 21.28 12.11 6.65
CA GLY A 91 20.26 11.24 7.22
C GLY A 91 19.34 10.65 6.15
N PRO A 92 18.26 9.96 6.58
CA PRO A 92 17.28 9.40 5.65
C PRO A 92 16.54 10.49 4.85
N ASP A 93 16.35 11.69 5.39
CA ASP A 93 15.60 12.77 4.74
C ASP A 93 16.28 13.31 3.47
N GLN A 94 17.58 13.06 3.31
CA GLN A 94 18.38 13.48 2.16
C GLN A 94 18.56 12.36 1.10
N VAL A 95 18.01 11.17 1.33
CA VAL A 95 18.22 10.01 0.44
C VAL A 95 16.97 9.68 -0.37
N LEU A 96 17.18 9.43 -1.65
CA LEU A 96 16.18 8.95 -2.59
C LEU A 96 16.44 7.48 -2.90
N LEU A 97 15.41 6.64 -2.77
CA LEU A 97 15.54 5.19 -2.93
C LEU A 97 15.12 4.76 -4.34
N ARG A 98 15.75 3.70 -4.84
CA ARG A 98 15.31 3.05 -6.08
C ARG A 98 13.87 2.57 -5.92
N GLY A 99 13.01 2.86 -6.90
CA GLY A 99 11.59 2.49 -6.89
C GLY A 99 10.64 3.63 -6.50
N THR A 100 11.16 4.73 -5.93
CA THR A 100 10.37 5.94 -5.71
C THR A 100 10.20 6.73 -6.99
N GLN A 101 9.05 7.37 -7.16
CA GLN A 101 8.81 8.30 -8.27
C GLN A 101 8.91 9.74 -7.77
N LEU A 102 9.67 10.57 -8.49
CA LEU A 102 9.71 12.00 -8.24
C LEU A 102 8.37 12.62 -8.66
N LYS A 103 7.77 13.43 -7.77
CA LYS A 103 6.51 14.13 -8.01
C LYS A 103 6.66 15.58 -7.60
N ASN A 104 5.93 16.49 -8.26
CA ASN A 104 5.85 17.91 -7.90
C ASN A 104 7.21 18.63 -7.87
N THR A 105 8.21 18.09 -8.57
CA THR A 105 9.51 18.72 -8.80
C THR A 105 9.99 18.35 -10.20
N GLU A 106 10.37 19.36 -10.98
CA GLU A 106 10.77 19.17 -12.38
C GLU A 106 12.06 18.35 -12.51
N TRP A 107 13.05 18.65 -11.68
CA TRP A 107 14.35 18.00 -11.71
C TRP A 107 15.01 18.04 -10.34
N ILE A 108 15.96 17.13 -10.15
CA ILE A 108 16.82 17.06 -8.98
C ILE A 108 18.26 16.83 -9.44
N LEU A 109 19.21 17.26 -8.61
CA LEU A 109 20.62 16.91 -8.75
C LEU A 109 20.99 16.06 -7.54
N GLY A 110 21.50 14.86 -7.80
CA GLY A 110 21.85 13.90 -6.76
C GLY A 110 23.13 13.15 -7.09
N ILE A 111 23.77 12.63 -6.05
CA ILE A 111 24.94 11.75 -6.16
C ILE A 111 24.46 10.31 -5.95
N VAL A 112 24.86 9.41 -6.85
CA VAL A 112 24.51 7.99 -6.74
C VAL A 112 25.42 7.33 -5.71
N VAL A 113 24.83 6.82 -4.62
CA VAL A 113 25.56 6.15 -3.52
C VAL A 113 25.59 4.63 -3.70
N TYR A 114 24.44 4.01 -4.02
CA TYR A 114 24.32 2.56 -4.23
C TYR A 114 23.83 2.26 -5.65
N THR A 115 24.34 1.18 -6.26
CA THR A 115 23.96 0.79 -7.62
C THR A 115 23.56 -0.68 -7.71
N GLY A 116 22.76 -1.04 -8.72
CA GLY A 116 22.39 -2.43 -8.99
C GLY A 116 21.78 -3.16 -7.78
N PHE A 117 22.42 -4.26 -7.38
CA PHE A 117 22.00 -5.14 -6.27
C PHE A 117 22.31 -4.57 -4.88
N GLU A 118 23.13 -3.52 -4.78
CA GLU A 118 23.43 -2.83 -3.51
C GLU A 118 22.31 -1.88 -3.10
N THR A 119 21.39 -1.56 -4.02
CA THR A 119 20.24 -0.72 -3.69
C THR A 119 19.33 -1.41 -2.68
N LYS A 120 18.85 -0.68 -1.66
CA LYS A 120 18.00 -1.23 -0.59
C LYS A 120 16.76 -1.99 -1.11
N PHE A 121 16.21 -1.53 -2.23
CA PHE A 121 15.10 -2.19 -2.92
C PHE A 121 15.48 -3.60 -3.43
N MET A 122 16.63 -3.73 -4.08
CA MET A 122 17.09 -5.02 -4.60
C MET A 122 17.58 -5.96 -3.51
N GLN A 123 18.10 -5.45 -2.39
CA GLN A 123 18.43 -6.28 -1.24
C GLN A 123 17.21 -6.91 -0.58
N ASN A 124 16.06 -6.23 -0.63
CA ASN A 124 14.77 -6.80 -0.23
C ASN A 124 14.13 -7.69 -1.29
N ALA A 125 14.63 -7.68 -2.53
CA ALA A 125 14.11 -8.52 -3.59
C ALA A 125 14.67 -9.94 -3.44
N VAL A 126 13.81 -10.88 -3.05
CA VAL A 126 14.16 -12.31 -3.00
C VAL A 126 14.31 -12.83 -4.42
N LYS A 127 15.42 -13.52 -4.72
CA LYS A 127 15.61 -14.19 -6.02
C LYS A 127 14.47 -15.17 -6.25
N SER A 128 13.71 -14.98 -7.33
CA SER A 128 12.57 -15.83 -7.67
C SER A 128 13.01 -17.30 -7.81
N PRO A 129 12.48 -18.23 -7.01
CA PRO A 129 12.75 -19.64 -7.20
C PRO A 129 12.06 -20.16 -8.48
N LEU A 130 12.60 -21.25 -9.03
CA LEU A 130 11.93 -21.99 -10.11
C LEU A 130 10.65 -22.62 -9.53
N LYS A 131 9.50 -22.17 -10.02
CA LYS A 131 8.19 -22.68 -9.61
C LYS A 131 7.88 -23.97 -10.37
N ARG A 132 7.53 -25.04 -9.64
CA ARG A 132 7.07 -26.32 -10.20
C ARG A 132 5.66 -26.59 -9.70
N SER A 133 4.79 -27.09 -10.58
CA SER A 133 3.41 -27.38 -10.19
C SER A 133 3.32 -28.63 -9.31
N LYS A 134 2.24 -28.72 -8.53
CA LYS A 134 1.90 -29.89 -7.73
C LYS A 134 1.61 -31.09 -8.62
N VAL A 135 0.95 -30.89 -9.76
CA VAL A 135 0.71 -31.94 -10.75
C VAL A 135 2.03 -32.49 -11.27
N GLU A 136 3.00 -31.65 -11.62
CA GLU A 136 4.33 -32.09 -12.06
C GLU A 136 5.02 -32.96 -10.98
N LYS A 137 4.96 -32.56 -9.71
CA LYS A 137 5.49 -33.35 -8.59
C LYS A 137 4.81 -34.72 -8.47
N VAL A 138 3.49 -34.76 -8.58
CA VAL A 138 2.70 -36.02 -8.52
C VAL A 138 3.02 -36.91 -9.71
N THR A 139 3.05 -36.37 -10.93
CA THR A 139 3.42 -37.12 -12.14
C THR A 139 4.83 -37.69 -12.03
N ASN A 140 5.80 -36.92 -11.52
CA ASN A 140 7.15 -37.42 -11.31
C ASN A 140 7.21 -38.56 -10.27
N MET A 141 6.42 -38.48 -9.20
CA MET A 141 6.28 -39.59 -8.24
C MET A 141 5.65 -40.83 -8.88
N GLN A 142 4.64 -40.66 -9.74
CA GLN A 142 4.01 -41.76 -10.47
C GLN A 142 4.98 -42.41 -11.47
N ILE A 143 5.80 -41.62 -12.18
CA ILE A 143 6.84 -42.14 -13.07
C ILE A 143 7.85 -42.97 -12.28
N LEU A 144 8.24 -42.53 -11.09
CA LEU A 144 9.13 -43.30 -10.21
C LEU A 144 8.50 -44.63 -9.76
N VAL A 145 7.21 -44.63 -9.43
CA VAL A 145 6.47 -45.86 -9.11
C VAL A 145 6.39 -46.81 -10.31
N LEU A 146 6.10 -46.29 -11.51
CA LEU A 146 6.09 -47.09 -12.75
C LEU A 146 7.47 -47.64 -13.11
N PHE A 147 8.54 -46.87 -12.86
CA PHE A 147 9.91 -47.33 -13.05
C PHE A 147 10.27 -48.47 -12.08
N LEU A 148 9.84 -48.39 -10.82
CA LEU A 148 10.04 -49.48 -9.87
C LEU A 148 9.24 -50.73 -10.28
N LEU A 149 7.99 -50.57 -10.72
CA LEU A 149 7.17 -51.65 -11.26
C LEU A 149 7.85 -52.31 -12.47
N LEU A 150 8.41 -51.51 -13.38
CA LEU A 150 9.16 -51.98 -14.55
C LEU A 150 10.34 -52.88 -14.14
N LEU A 151 11.13 -52.47 -13.13
CA LEU A 151 12.25 -53.26 -12.62
C LEU A 151 11.80 -54.57 -11.96
N VAL A 152 10.68 -54.55 -11.23
CA VAL A 152 10.12 -55.76 -10.61
C VAL A 152 9.63 -56.75 -11.69
N MET A 153 8.89 -56.25 -12.68
CA MET A 153 8.39 -57.09 -13.77
C MET A 153 9.53 -57.67 -14.62
N SER A 154 10.56 -56.88 -14.92
CA SER A 154 11.73 -57.38 -15.67
C SER A 154 12.51 -58.42 -14.87
N LEU A 155 12.63 -58.26 -13.55
CA LEU A 155 13.28 -59.24 -12.68
C LEU A 155 12.48 -60.54 -12.58
N VAL A 156 11.15 -60.47 -12.41
CA VAL A 156 10.27 -61.66 -12.41
C VAL A 156 10.35 -62.39 -13.75
N SER A 157 10.27 -61.67 -14.87
CA SER A 157 10.39 -62.27 -16.21
C SER A 157 11.79 -62.87 -16.45
N CYS A 158 12.86 -62.26 -15.92
CA CYS A 158 14.21 -62.80 -15.99
C CYS A 158 14.34 -64.12 -15.19
N VAL A 159 13.81 -64.16 -13.96
CA VAL A 159 13.77 -65.41 -13.16
C VAL A 159 12.93 -66.48 -13.84
N GLY A 160 11.77 -66.11 -14.40
CA GLY A 160 10.91 -67.00 -15.18
C GLY A 160 11.63 -67.55 -16.42
N ALA A 161 12.39 -66.72 -17.12
CA ALA A 161 13.21 -67.14 -18.25
C ALA A 161 14.32 -68.10 -17.84
N ILE A 162 15.01 -67.86 -16.71
CA ILE A 162 15.99 -68.79 -16.16
C ILE A 162 15.34 -70.14 -15.82
N TYR A 163 14.21 -70.12 -15.11
CA TYR A 163 13.51 -71.34 -14.73
C TYR A 163 13.04 -72.14 -15.97
N TRP A 164 12.53 -71.45 -16.99
CA TRP A 164 12.15 -72.06 -18.26
C TRP A 164 13.35 -72.68 -18.99
N LYS A 165 14.47 -71.93 -19.08
CA LYS A 165 15.73 -72.40 -19.67
C LYS A 165 16.25 -73.64 -18.95
N ASP A 166 16.18 -73.70 -17.62
CA ASP A 166 16.66 -74.84 -16.84
C ASP A 166 15.74 -76.07 -16.97
N ARG A 167 14.42 -75.87 -16.96
CA ARG A 167 13.44 -76.97 -17.02
C ARG A 167 13.34 -77.61 -18.41
N TYR A 168 13.49 -76.82 -19.48
CA TYR A 168 13.32 -77.25 -20.87
C TYR A 168 14.64 -77.27 -21.66
N ARG A 169 15.78 -77.59 -21.00
CA ARG A 169 17.10 -77.74 -21.66
C ARG A 169 17.11 -78.75 -22.82
N ALA A 170 16.15 -79.67 -22.89
CA ALA A 170 15.98 -80.63 -23.98
C ALA A 170 15.21 -80.00 -25.17
N GLU A 171 15.91 -79.15 -25.92
CA GLU A 171 15.70 -78.65 -27.29
C GLU A 171 14.26 -78.54 -27.87
N PRO A 172 13.74 -77.31 -28.02
CA PRO A 172 13.13 -76.91 -29.29
C PRO A 172 14.22 -76.85 -30.38
N TRP A 173 14.17 -77.78 -31.35
CA TRP A 173 15.15 -77.92 -32.46
C TRP A 173 15.42 -76.63 -33.27
N TYR A 174 14.57 -75.62 -33.13
CA TYR A 174 14.64 -74.34 -33.83
C TYR A 174 15.35 -73.22 -33.06
N ILE A 175 15.68 -73.39 -31.77
CA ILE A 175 16.43 -72.41 -30.97
C ILE A 175 17.92 -72.80 -31.00
N GLY A 176 18.73 -72.08 -31.79
CA GLY A 176 20.10 -72.48 -32.13
C GLY A 176 21.04 -72.70 -30.92
N LYS A 177 22.01 -73.61 -31.08
CA LYS A 177 22.92 -74.10 -30.01
C LYS A 177 23.93 -73.08 -29.44
N ASN A 178 23.91 -71.82 -29.87
CA ASN A 178 24.85 -70.77 -29.42
C ASN A 178 24.28 -69.84 -28.32
N TYR A 179 23.20 -70.25 -27.64
CA TYR A 179 22.48 -69.43 -26.64
C TYR A 179 23.11 -69.41 -25.22
N ASP A 180 24.24 -70.10 -25.01
CA ASP A 180 24.82 -70.34 -23.67
C ASP A 180 25.56 -69.12 -23.05
N TYR A 181 25.66 -67.98 -23.73
CA TYR A 181 26.40 -66.80 -23.26
C TYR A 181 25.55 -65.53 -23.02
N HIS A 182 24.24 -65.66 -22.78
CA HIS A 182 23.49 -64.52 -22.26
C HIS A 182 23.68 -64.41 -20.74
N SER A 183 24.43 -63.39 -20.32
CA SER A 183 24.55 -63.02 -18.91
C SER A 183 23.18 -62.61 -18.36
N PHE A 184 22.91 -62.90 -17.08
CA PHE A 184 21.70 -62.45 -16.38
C PHE A 184 21.39 -60.97 -16.61
N GLY A 185 22.43 -60.13 -16.70
CA GLY A 185 22.31 -58.72 -17.02
C GLY A 185 21.78 -58.44 -18.44
N PHE A 186 22.16 -59.24 -19.43
CA PHE A 186 21.66 -59.09 -20.80
C PHE A 186 20.18 -59.49 -20.90
N ASP A 187 19.79 -60.61 -20.30
CA ASP A 187 18.38 -61.04 -20.25
C ASP A 187 17.51 -59.98 -19.54
N LEU A 188 18.00 -59.40 -18.43
CA LEU A 188 17.32 -58.31 -17.73
C LEU A 188 17.15 -57.06 -18.60
N LEU A 189 18.19 -56.65 -19.34
CA LEU A 189 18.12 -55.52 -20.27
C LEU A 189 17.11 -55.75 -21.40
N VAL A 190 17.04 -56.97 -21.95
CA VAL A 190 16.05 -57.33 -22.98
C VAL A 190 14.63 -57.16 -22.44
N PHE A 191 14.34 -57.62 -21.22
CA PHE A 191 13.02 -57.43 -20.60
C PHE A 191 12.71 -55.97 -20.27
N ILE A 192 13.70 -55.18 -19.84
CA ILE A 192 13.53 -53.73 -19.64
C ILE A 192 13.15 -53.04 -20.94
N ILE A 193 13.83 -53.37 -22.05
CA ILE A 193 13.51 -52.83 -23.37
C ILE A 193 12.12 -53.29 -23.82
N LEU A 194 11.75 -54.55 -23.58
CA LEU A 194 10.43 -55.05 -23.95
C LEU A 194 9.30 -54.31 -23.22
N TYR A 195 9.51 -53.95 -21.95
CA TYR A 195 8.54 -53.24 -21.13
C TYR A 195 8.71 -51.71 -21.10
N HIS A 196 9.59 -51.11 -21.90
CA HIS A 196 9.86 -49.66 -21.88
C HIS A 196 8.60 -48.79 -22.11
N ASN A 197 7.61 -49.32 -22.84
CA ASN A 197 6.33 -48.68 -23.10
C ASN A 197 5.47 -48.44 -21.84
N LEU A 198 5.80 -49.07 -20.69
CA LEU A 198 5.14 -48.80 -19.41
C LEU A 198 5.35 -47.36 -18.91
N ILE A 199 6.45 -46.72 -19.31
CA ILE A 199 6.70 -45.31 -19.01
C ILE A 199 6.35 -44.51 -20.28
N PRO A 200 5.15 -43.92 -20.37
CA PRO A 200 4.75 -43.17 -21.55
C PRO A 200 5.56 -41.88 -21.65
N ILE A 201 6.63 -41.91 -22.46
CA ILE A 201 7.49 -40.74 -22.73
C ILE A 201 6.66 -39.57 -23.30
N SER A 202 5.61 -39.89 -24.06
CA SER A 202 4.69 -38.92 -24.64
C SER A 202 3.88 -38.14 -23.60
N LEU A 203 3.63 -38.68 -22.40
CA LEU A 203 2.79 -38.04 -21.39
C LEU A 203 3.32 -36.67 -20.95
N LEU A 204 4.64 -36.56 -20.76
CA LEU A 204 5.24 -35.29 -20.34
C LEU A 204 5.13 -34.24 -21.45
N VAL A 205 5.39 -34.64 -22.69
CA VAL A 205 5.33 -33.74 -23.86
C VAL A 205 3.89 -33.29 -24.13
N THR A 206 2.92 -34.20 -24.05
CA THR A 206 1.51 -33.85 -24.26
C THR A 206 1.00 -32.90 -23.18
N LEU A 207 1.38 -33.09 -21.91
CA LEU A 207 1.03 -32.17 -20.84
C LEU A 207 1.62 -30.76 -21.06
N GLU A 208 2.87 -30.64 -21.49
CA GLU A 208 3.49 -29.34 -21.82
C GLU A 208 2.78 -28.65 -22.98
N ILE A 209 2.42 -29.39 -24.04
CA ILE A 209 1.66 -28.85 -25.18
C ILE A 209 0.28 -28.35 -24.72
N VAL A 210 -0.43 -29.13 -23.90
CA VAL A 210 -1.74 -28.73 -23.37
C VAL A 210 -1.63 -27.46 -22.53
N LYS A 211 -0.63 -27.36 -21.64
CA LYS A 211 -0.37 -26.17 -20.82
C LYS A 211 -0.09 -24.94 -21.67
N TYR A 212 0.69 -25.10 -22.73
CA TYR A 212 0.99 -24.02 -23.67
C TYR A 212 -0.27 -23.54 -24.40
N ILE A 213 -1.10 -24.45 -24.91
CA ILE A 213 -2.38 -24.10 -25.57
C ILE A 213 -3.33 -23.40 -24.59
N GLN A 214 -3.43 -23.87 -23.35
CA GLN A 214 -4.23 -23.20 -22.31
C GLN A 214 -3.73 -21.78 -22.02
N ALA A 215 -2.41 -21.54 -22.03
CA ALA A 215 -1.86 -20.20 -21.88
C ALA A 215 -2.29 -19.27 -23.03
N LEU A 216 -2.34 -19.79 -24.27
CA LEU A 216 -2.82 -19.03 -25.42
C LEU A 216 -4.30 -18.69 -25.29
N PHE A 217 -5.14 -19.62 -24.82
CA PHE A 217 -6.55 -19.33 -24.57
C PHE A 217 -6.78 -18.24 -23.53
N ILE A 218 -5.99 -18.22 -22.45
CA ILE A 218 -6.02 -17.13 -21.46
C ILE A 218 -5.66 -15.78 -22.12
N ASN A 219 -4.66 -15.78 -23.02
CA ASN A 219 -4.21 -14.55 -23.68
C ASN A 219 -5.20 -14.03 -24.75
N TRP A 220 -6.03 -14.91 -25.31
CA TRP A 220 -7.03 -14.58 -26.33
C TRP A 220 -8.42 -14.31 -25.75
N ASP A 221 -8.57 -14.34 -24.43
CA ASP A 221 -9.86 -14.12 -23.78
C ASP A 221 -10.24 -12.63 -23.79
N GLU A 222 -11.34 -12.32 -24.45
CA GLU A 222 -11.91 -10.97 -24.52
C GLU A 222 -12.57 -10.55 -23.20
N ASP A 223 -13.03 -11.48 -22.36
CA ASP A 223 -13.58 -11.14 -21.04
C ASP A 223 -12.50 -10.69 -20.05
N MET A 224 -11.24 -11.08 -20.30
CA MET A 224 -10.06 -10.64 -19.56
C MET A 224 -9.33 -9.46 -20.22
N HIS A 225 -9.99 -8.75 -21.13
CA HIS A 225 -9.48 -7.52 -21.76
C HIS A 225 -9.83 -6.27 -20.95
N PHE A 226 -8.81 -5.52 -20.54
CA PHE A 226 -9.01 -4.23 -19.91
C PHE A 226 -9.02 -3.10 -20.95
N LYS A 227 -10.22 -2.63 -21.31
CA LYS A 227 -10.46 -1.60 -22.34
C LYS A 227 -9.80 -0.25 -22.05
N GLY A 228 -9.65 0.14 -20.78
CA GLY A 228 -9.14 1.46 -20.40
C GLY A 228 -7.67 1.71 -20.80
N SER A 229 -6.82 0.68 -20.70
CA SER A 229 -5.42 0.75 -21.13
C SER A 229 -5.11 -0.14 -22.33
N ASN A 230 -6.13 -0.78 -22.92
CA ASN A 230 -6.03 -1.75 -24.00
C ASN A 230 -5.00 -2.87 -23.70
N VAL A 231 -5.13 -3.49 -22.52
CA VAL A 231 -4.22 -4.55 -22.06
C VAL A 231 -5.01 -5.85 -21.92
N TYR A 232 -4.51 -6.92 -22.55
CA TYR A 232 -5.01 -8.28 -22.38
C TYR A 232 -4.30 -8.97 -21.21
N ALA A 233 -4.97 -9.94 -20.59
CA ALA A 233 -4.32 -10.86 -19.66
C ALA A 233 -3.17 -11.59 -20.36
N MET A 234 -2.01 -11.66 -19.72
CA MET A 234 -0.82 -12.31 -20.28
C MET A 234 -0.27 -13.38 -19.33
N ALA A 235 -0.48 -14.64 -19.67
CA ALA A 235 0.13 -15.78 -19.00
C ALA A 235 1.62 -15.88 -19.34
N ARG A 236 2.48 -15.30 -18.48
CA ARG A 236 3.95 -15.31 -18.68
C ARG A 236 4.62 -16.65 -18.40
N THR A 237 3.94 -17.56 -17.70
CA THR A 237 4.47 -18.87 -17.31
C THR A 237 3.40 -19.93 -17.55
N SER A 238 3.56 -20.72 -18.62
CA SER A 238 2.62 -21.78 -19.01
C SER A 238 2.50 -22.91 -17.99
N ASN A 239 3.57 -23.16 -17.23
CA ASN A 239 3.66 -24.34 -16.37
C ASN A 239 2.75 -24.28 -15.14
N LEU A 240 2.16 -23.12 -14.83
CA LEU A 240 1.39 -22.86 -13.62
C LEU A 240 -0.11 -22.70 -13.88
N ASN A 241 -0.58 -22.85 -15.12
CA ASN A 241 -1.99 -22.63 -15.47
C ASN A 241 -2.94 -23.52 -14.65
N GLU A 242 -2.54 -24.78 -14.41
CA GLU A 242 -3.30 -25.75 -13.63
C GLU A 242 -3.37 -25.44 -12.11
N GLU A 243 -2.40 -24.67 -11.59
CA GLU A 243 -2.41 -24.25 -10.18
C GLU A 243 -3.52 -23.23 -9.90
N LEU A 244 -3.98 -22.49 -10.91
CA LEU A 244 -5.07 -21.52 -10.76
C LEU A 244 -6.36 -22.19 -10.24
N GLY A 245 -6.60 -23.45 -10.63
CA GLY A 245 -7.74 -24.24 -10.14
C GLY A 245 -7.54 -24.84 -8.74
N GLN A 246 -6.36 -24.71 -8.13
CA GLN A 246 -6.01 -25.26 -6.82
C GLN A 246 -5.73 -24.18 -5.77
N VAL A 247 -6.00 -22.91 -6.09
CA VAL A 247 -5.75 -21.79 -5.18
C VAL A 247 -6.74 -21.82 -4.03
N GLU A 248 -6.25 -22.04 -2.81
CA GLU A 248 -7.05 -21.95 -1.57
C GLU A 248 -6.89 -20.60 -0.86
N TYR A 249 -5.71 -19.97 -0.99
CA TYR A 249 -5.35 -18.73 -0.31
C TYR A 249 -4.92 -17.67 -1.32
N LEU A 250 -5.58 -16.51 -1.28
CA LEU A 250 -5.25 -15.34 -2.07
C LEU A 250 -4.68 -14.25 -1.17
N PHE A 251 -3.40 -13.93 -1.37
CA PHE A 251 -2.76 -12.78 -0.72
C PHE A 251 -2.91 -11.57 -1.65
N SER A 252 -3.60 -10.53 -1.19
CA SER A 252 -3.87 -9.32 -1.96
C SER A 252 -3.21 -8.12 -1.32
N ASP A 253 -2.57 -7.27 -2.12
CA ASP A 253 -2.24 -5.92 -1.69
C ASP A 253 -3.51 -5.06 -1.72
N LYS A 254 -3.52 -3.98 -0.94
CA LYS A 254 -4.59 -2.98 -0.88
C LYS A 254 -4.38 -1.91 -1.95
N THR A 255 -3.22 -1.25 -1.93
CA THR A 255 -2.95 -0.07 -2.75
C THR A 255 -2.65 -0.48 -4.19
N GLY A 256 -3.42 0.05 -5.14
CA GLY A 256 -3.22 -0.24 -6.56
C GLY A 256 -3.71 -1.63 -7.02
N THR A 257 -4.18 -2.48 -6.10
CA THR A 257 -4.83 -3.78 -6.42
C THR A 257 -6.31 -3.77 -6.05
N LEU A 258 -6.66 -3.47 -4.79
CA LEU A 258 -8.07 -3.32 -4.39
C LEU A 258 -8.58 -1.91 -4.69
N THR A 259 -7.73 -0.89 -4.51
CA THR A 259 -8.11 0.51 -4.73
C THR A 259 -7.51 1.07 -6.02
N CYS A 260 -8.20 2.05 -6.61
CA CYS A 260 -7.73 2.86 -7.72
C CYS A 260 -6.71 3.93 -7.29
N ASN A 261 -6.44 4.07 -5.98
CA ASN A 261 -5.66 5.17 -5.41
C ASN A 261 -6.21 6.55 -5.82
N VAL A 262 -7.55 6.66 -5.89
CA VAL A 262 -8.28 7.90 -6.18
C VAL A 262 -9.24 8.14 -5.02
N MET A 263 -9.01 9.23 -4.30
CA MET A 263 -9.90 9.64 -3.21
C MET A 263 -10.99 10.54 -3.77
N THR A 264 -12.26 10.23 -3.51
CA THR A 264 -13.40 11.03 -3.97
C THR A 264 -14.19 11.57 -2.80
N PHE A 265 -14.56 12.85 -2.84
CA PHE A 265 -15.42 13.46 -1.83
C PHE A 265 -16.87 13.00 -2.09
N LYS A 266 -17.44 12.24 -1.16
CA LYS A 266 -18.75 11.60 -1.37
C LYS A 266 -19.88 12.25 -0.59
N LYS A 267 -19.68 12.48 0.70
CA LYS A 267 -20.72 13.01 1.59
C LYS A 267 -20.12 14.03 2.55
N CYS A 268 -20.97 14.88 3.09
CA CYS A 268 -20.62 15.71 4.23
C CYS A 268 -21.82 15.90 5.16
N SER A 269 -21.54 16.20 6.42
CA SER A 269 -22.51 16.66 7.41
C SER A 269 -22.17 18.10 7.73
N ILE A 270 -23.08 19.04 7.52
CA ILE A 270 -22.86 20.47 7.83
C ILE A 270 -24.05 20.94 8.68
N ALA A 271 -23.76 21.52 9.85
CA ALA A 271 -24.78 22.02 10.78
C ALA A 271 -25.92 21.00 11.05
N GLY A 272 -25.57 19.73 11.26
CA GLY A 272 -26.53 18.66 11.54
C GLY A 272 -27.33 18.16 10.33
N ILE A 273 -26.99 18.55 9.10
CA ILE A 273 -27.65 18.10 7.86
C ILE A 273 -26.67 17.29 7.02
N THR A 274 -27.08 16.09 6.58
CA THR A 274 -26.29 15.25 5.67
C THR A 274 -26.52 15.65 4.21
N TYR A 275 -25.44 15.84 3.46
CA TYR A 275 -25.42 16.09 2.02
C TYR A 275 -24.66 14.96 1.30
N GLY A 276 -25.06 14.65 0.07
CA GLY A 276 -24.53 13.55 -0.75
C GLY A 276 -25.37 12.27 -0.69
N GLN A 277 -26.66 12.36 -0.36
CA GLN A 277 -27.60 11.22 -0.30
C GLN A 277 -28.22 10.85 -1.65
N SER A 278 -28.08 11.67 -2.69
CA SER A 278 -28.70 11.41 -3.99
C SER A 278 -28.15 10.13 -4.65
N PRO A 279 -29.00 9.14 -4.97
CA PRO A 279 -28.61 7.97 -5.73
C PRO A 279 -28.45 8.37 -7.21
N CYS A 280 -27.35 9.03 -7.56
CA CYS A 280 -27.00 9.28 -8.96
C CYS A 280 -26.50 7.98 -9.60
N PHE A 281 -27.44 7.14 -10.02
CA PHE A 281 -27.17 5.96 -10.85
C PHE A 281 -26.88 6.30 -12.33
N ILE A 282 -26.82 7.58 -12.72
CA ILE A 282 -26.96 7.97 -14.14
C ILE A 282 -25.89 8.94 -14.68
N SER A 283 -24.91 9.41 -13.90
CA SER A 283 -23.86 10.26 -14.46
C SER A 283 -22.47 9.85 -14.03
N ASP A 284 -21.68 9.34 -14.99
CA ASP A 284 -20.23 9.09 -14.90
C ASP A 284 -19.38 10.36 -14.66
N THR A 285 -20.01 11.48 -14.30
CA THR A 285 -19.33 12.70 -13.85
C THR A 285 -19.14 12.62 -12.34
N TYR A 286 -17.93 12.22 -11.95
CA TYR A 286 -17.47 11.92 -10.58
C TYR A 286 -17.30 13.14 -9.66
N GLU A 287 -18.20 14.13 -9.76
CA GLU A 287 -18.17 15.35 -8.97
C GLU A 287 -19.25 15.32 -7.87
N PHE A 288 -18.90 15.80 -6.67
CA PHE A 288 -19.88 16.00 -5.61
C PHE A 288 -20.88 17.07 -6.04
N ASN A 289 -22.10 16.64 -6.36
CA ASN A 289 -23.17 17.52 -6.79
C ASN A 289 -24.43 17.20 -6.02
N ASP A 290 -24.60 17.87 -4.88
CA ASP A 290 -25.84 17.84 -4.13
C ASP A 290 -26.65 19.11 -4.42
N PRO A 291 -27.78 19.02 -5.16
CA PRO A 291 -28.63 20.18 -5.42
C PRO A 291 -29.21 20.78 -4.14
N ALA A 292 -29.40 19.99 -3.07
CA ALA A 292 -29.90 20.51 -1.79
C ALA A 292 -28.88 21.41 -1.09
N LEU A 293 -27.57 21.14 -1.24
CA LEU A 293 -26.53 22.01 -0.69
C LEU A 293 -26.55 23.38 -1.39
N LEU A 294 -26.64 23.37 -2.72
CA LEU A 294 -26.74 24.59 -3.53
C LEU A 294 -28.01 25.38 -3.21
N GLN A 295 -29.17 24.71 -3.12
CA GLN A 295 -30.44 25.35 -2.76
C GLN A 295 -30.41 25.98 -1.37
N ASN A 296 -29.85 25.29 -0.38
CA ASN A 296 -29.73 25.84 0.98
C ASN A 296 -28.79 27.05 1.04
N PHE A 297 -27.80 27.10 0.15
CA PHE A 297 -26.89 28.24 0.04
C PHE A 297 -27.53 29.44 -0.68
N GLU A 298 -28.32 29.19 -1.73
CA GLU A 298 -29.00 30.22 -2.54
C GLU A 298 -30.24 30.80 -1.86
N ASN A 299 -31.01 29.99 -1.11
CA ASN A 299 -32.29 30.38 -0.51
C ASN A 299 -32.18 31.02 0.90
N ASP A 300 -31.00 31.50 1.31
CA ASP A 300 -30.76 32.10 2.63
C ASP A 300 -31.26 31.23 3.81
N HIS A 301 -31.03 29.92 3.73
CA HIS A 301 -31.36 29.00 4.82
C HIS A 301 -30.58 29.38 6.10
N PRO A 302 -31.10 29.16 7.33
CA PRO A 302 -30.38 29.46 8.58
C PRO A 302 -29.00 28.80 8.70
N THR A 303 -28.73 27.76 7.91
CA THR A 303 -27.42 27.08 7.87
C THR A 303 -26.43 27.68 6.86
N LYS A 304 -26.81 28.72 6.10
CA LYS A 304 -25.98 29.32 5.04
C LYS A 304 -24.62 29.79 5.54
N GLU A 305 -24.57 30.45 6.69
CA GLU A 305 -23.31 30.90 7.30
C GLU A 305 -22.40 29.71 7.63
N TYR A 306 -22.95 28.63 8.22
CA TYR A 306 -22.20 27.41 8.50
C TYR A 306 -21.70 26.72 7.23
N ILE A 307 -22.50 26.71 6.15
CA ILE A 307 -22.09 26.16 4.85
C ILE A 307 -20.94 26.99 4.25
N LYS A 308 -21.05 28.32 4.29
CA LYS A 308 -20.00 29.23 3.81
C LYS A 308 -18.69 29.00 4.57
N GLU A 309 -18.75 28.91 5.89
CA GLU A 309 -17.59 28.66 6.74
C GLU A 309 -17.00 27.27 6.53
N PHE A 310 -17.83 26.24 6.40
CA PHE A 310 -17.37 24.88 6.11
C PHE A 310 -16.62 24.79 4.78
N LEU A 311 -17.17 25.37 3.71
CA LEU A 311 -16.50 25.41 2.40
C LEU A 311 -15.22 26.25 2.45
N THR A 312 -15.25 27.39 3.14
CA THR A 312 -14.06 28.23 3.34
C THR A 312 -12.96 27.46 4.06
N LEU A 313 -13.30 26.70 5.10
CA LEU A 313 -12.33 25.89 5.82
C LEU A 313 -11.71 24.80 4.93
N LEU A 314 -12.51 24.08 4.14
CA LEU A 314 -11.98 23.05 3.25
C LEU A 314 -11.00 23.62 2.21
N CYS A 315 -11.27 24.83 1.73
CA CYS A 315 -10.38 25.57 0.86
C CYS A 315 -9.13 26.05 1.62
N VAL A 316 -9.26 26.68 2.78
CA VAL A 316 -8.13 27.35 3.46
C VAL A 316 -7.24 26.38 4.23
N CYS A 317 -7.82 25.41 4.92
CA CYS A 317 -7.12 24.49 5.83
C CYS A 317 -6.45 23.35 5.07
N HIS A 318 -5.53 23.65 4.16
CA HIS A 318 -4.76 22.65 3.43
C HIS A 318 -3.36 23.16 3.04
N THR A 319 -2.47 22.26 2.65
CA THR A 319 -1.14 22.59 2.11
C THR A 319 -0.99 22.28 0.61
N VAL A 320 -2.12 22.21 -0.11
CA VAL A 320 -2.17 21.91 -1.54
C VAL A 320 -1.73 23.13 -2.35
N VAL A 321 -0.76 22.98 -3.23
CA VAL A 321 -0.28 24.04 -4.13
C VAL A 321 -1.03 23.95 -5.46
N PRO A 322 -1.75 25.01 -5.87
CA PRO A 322 -2.37 25.05 -7.20
C PRO A 322 -1.32 25.37 -8.27
N GLU A 323 -1.25 24.55 -9.30
CA GLU A 323 -0.52 24.84 -10.53
C GLU A 323 -1.51 25.16 -11.65
N ARG A 324 -1.27 26.26 -12.37
CA ARG A 324 -2.17 26.71 -13.43
C ARG A 324 -1.56 26.39 -14.79
N GLU A 325 -2.11 25.39 -15.45
CA GLU A 325 -1.81 25.08 -16.86
C GLU A 325 -2.95 25.63 -17.73
N GLY A 326 -2.81 26.90 -18.13
CA GLY A 326 -3.83 27.59 -18.93
C GLY A 326 -5.13 27.83 -18.14
N ASN A 327 -6.24 27.24 -18.60
CA ASN A 327 -7.56 27.35 -17.97
C ASN A 327 -7.83 26.26 -16.92
N ASN A 328 -7.03 25.19 -16.88
CA ASN A 328 -7.18 24.14 -15.87
C ASN A 328 -6.24 24.40 -14.70
N ILE A 329 -6.77 24.25 -13.48
CA ILE A 329 -6.00 24.33 -12.24
C ILE A 329 -5.78 22.89 -11.79
N SER A 330 -4.52 22.45 -11.76
CA SER A 330 -4.14 21.18 -11.16
C SER A 330 -3.76 21.44 -9.70
N TYR A 331 -4.30 20.62 -8.80
CA TYR A 331 -4.08 20.75 -7.37
C TYR A 331 -3.06 19.71 -6.93
N GLN A 332 -1.86 20.15 -6.53
CA GLN A 332 -0.79 19.28 -6.08
C GLN A 332 -0.69 19.27 -4.55
N ALA A 333 -0.83 18.11 -3.92
CA ALA A 333 -0.82 18.00 -2.46
C ALA A 333 0.54 17.52 -1.93
N SER A 334 1.35 18.45 -1.40
CA SER A 334 2.38 18.27 -0.35
C SER A 334 3.25 19.56 -0.28
N SER A 335 3.30 20.20 0.89
CA SER A 335 3.72 21.59 1.21
C SER A 335 5.22 21.93 1.04
N PRO A 336 5.64 23.24 0.94
CA PRO A 336 4.86 24.45 1.27
C PRO A 336 4.90 25.61 0.25
N GLY A 337 3.74 26.27 0.07
CA GLY A 337 3.60 27.63 -0.47
C GLY A 337 2.85 28.53 0.53
N ARG A 338 3.20 29.83 0.61
CA ARG A 338 2.78 30.75 1.70
C ARG A 338 1.65 31.73 1.33
N CYS A 339 0.88 31.49 0.28
CA CYS A 339 -0.29 32.31 0.00
C CYS A 339 -1.22 31.54 -0.95
N TYR A 340 -2.47 31.33 -0.55
CA TYR A 340 -3.49 30.79 -1.43
C TYR A 340 -4.44 31.92 -1.82
N LYS A 341 -4.48 32.23 -3.12
CA LYS A 341 -5.53 33.04 -3.73
C LYS A 341 -6.64 32.08 -4.13
N TYR A 342 -7.85 32.27 -3.63
CA TYR A 342 -8.99 31.43 -3.96
C TYR A 342 -9.94 32.15 -4.91
N PHE A 343 -10.41 31.40 -5.91
CA PHE A 343 -11.58 31.74 -6.71
C PHE A 343 -12.76 30.95 -6.16
N PHE A 344 -13.80 31.64 -5.67
CA PHE A 344 -15.12 31.02 -5.56
C PHE A 344 -15.73 30.98 -6.97
N PRO A 345 -15.91 29.81 -7.62
CA PRO A 345 -16.33 29.76 -9.02
C PRO A 345 -17.74 30.32 -9.27
N LYS A 346 -18.54 30.54 -8.21
CA LYS A 346 -19.90 31.07 -8.31
C LYS A 346 -20.18 32.37 -7.54
N MET A 347 -19.25 32.90 -6.76
CA MET A 347 -19.38 34.24 -6.16
C MET A 347 -18.61 35.32 -6.90
N GLY A 348 -17.66 34.97 -7.78
CA GLY A 348 -16.92 35.96 -8.60
C GLY A 348 -16.00 36.89 -7.80
N GLU A 349 -16.02 36.86 -6.47
CA GLU A 349 -15.18 37.65 -5.59
C GLU A 349 -13.94 36.85 -5.16
N GLU A 350 -12.77 37.43 -5.41
CA GLU A 350 -11.50 36.93 -4.89
C GLU A 350 -11.37 37.34 -3.42
N LEU A 351 -11.39 36.36 -2.51
CA LEU A 351 -11.13 36.58 -1.09
C LEU A 351 -9.69 36.18 -0.76
N THR A 352 -8.95 37.10 -0.14
CA THR A 352 -7.56 36.89 0.27
C THR A 352 -7.46 36.60 1.77
N PHE A 353 -6.95 35.43 2.11
CA PHE A 353 -6.67 35.04 3.50
C PHE A 353 -5.17 35.13 3.76
N GLU A 354 -4.78 35.81 4.83
CA GLU A 354 -3.38 35.83 5.27
C GLU A 354 -3.13 34.64 6.20
N ILE A 355 -2.22 33.74 5.81
CA ILE A 355 -1.85 32.57 6.61
C ILE A 355 -0.75 32.97 7.58
N LEU A 356 -1.05 32.92 8.88
CA LEU A 356 -0.12 33.31 9.93
C LEU A 356 0.74 32.12 10.37
N ASN A 357 0.08 31.02 10.75
CA ASN A 357 0.74 29.80 11.22
C ASN A 357 0.04 28.56 10.70
N VAL A 358 0.84 27.58 10.28
CA VAL A 358 0.38 26.23 9.90
C VAL A 358 0.84 25.25 10.96
N LEU A 359 -0.11 24.63 11.65
CA LEU A 359 0.13 23.52 12.56
C LEU A 359 0.03 22.23 11.73
N GLU A 360 1.17 21.67 11.37
CA GLU A 360 1.28 20.53 10.45
C GLU A 360 0.67 19.25 11.00
N PHE A 361 0.14 18.41 10.11
CA PHE A 361 -0.36 17.09 10.48
C PHE A 361 0.77 16.20 11.02
N SER A 362 0.53 15.56 12.16
CA SER A 362 1.39 14.51 12.72
C SER A 362 0.57 13.27 13.00
N SER A 363 1.20 12.09 12.88
CA SER A 363 0.54 10.82 13.20
C SER A 363 0.15 10.70 14.67
N ASN A 364 0.84 11.41 15.57
CA ASN A 364 0.50 11.44 17.00
C ASN A 364 -0.75 12.29 17.24
N ARG A 365 -0.81 13.49 16.64
CA ARG A 365 -1.94 14.42 16.82
C ARG A 365 -3.19 14.08 15.99
N LYS A 366 -3.05 13.35 14.88
CA LYS A 366 -4.12 12.97 13.93
C LYS A 366 -5.03 14.13 13.43
N ARG A 367 -4.53 15.37 13.44
CA ARG A 367 -5.23 16.59 13.00
C ARG A 367 -4.28 17.59 12.37
N MET A 368 -4.81 18.55 11.63
CA MET A 368 -4.10 19.67 11.00
C MET A 368 -4.86 20.96 11.30
N SER A 369 -4.14 22.04 11.61
CA SER A 369 -4.78 23.32 11.94
C SER A 369 -4.03 24.47 11.27
N ILE A 370 -4.74 25.54 10.91
CA ILE A 370 -4.16 26.74 10.30
C ILE A 370 -4.77 27.98 10.96
N ILE A 371 -3.91 28.90 11.38
CA ILE A 371 -4.29 30.22 11.87
C ILE A 371 -4.26 31.17 10.69
N VAL A 372 -5.38 31.82 10.42
CA VAL A 372 -5.55 32.78 9.34
C VAL A 372 -6.16 34.08 9.82
N ARG A 373 -5.81 35.16 9.14
CA ARG A 373 -6.53 36.42 9.21
C ARG A 373 -7.50 36.48 8.03
N THR A 374 -8.78 36.63 8.33
CA THR A 374 -9.84 36.75 7.33
C THR A 374 -9.75 38.09 6.59
N PRO A 375 -10.39 38.23 5.42
CA PRO A 375 -10.50 39.52 4.72
C PRO A 375 -11.10 40.63 5.58
N GLU A 376 -11.95 40.26 6.55
CA GLU A 376 -12.59 41.16 7.52
C GLU A 376 -11.66 41.58 8.68
N GLY A 377 -10.41 41.09 8.69
CA GLY A 377 -9.42 41.39 9.71
C GLY A 377 -9.51 40.54 10.98
N ARG A 378 -10.44 39.58 11.04
CA ARG A 378 -10.63 38.68 12.21
C ARG A 378 -9.63 37.53 12.17
N LEU A 379 -9.14 37.12 13.33
CA LEU A 379 -8.28 35.94 13.46
C LEU A 379 -9.12 34.69 13.68
N ARG A 380 -8.85 33.66 12.89
CA ARG A 380 -9.50 32.36 12.98
C ARG A 380 -8.50 31.22 12.96
N LEU A 381 -8.74 30.23 13.81
CA LEU A 381 -8.06 28.94 13.77
C LEU A 381 -8.99 27.91 13.16
N TYR A 382 -8.62 27.41 11.99
CA TYR A 382 -9.31 26.31 11.32
C TYR A 382 -8.63 24.98 11.62
N CYS A 383 -9.40 23.93 11.85
CA CYS A 383 -8.90 22.60 12.12
C CYS A 383 -9.67 21.51 11.35
N LYS A 384 -8.92 20.53 10.85
CA LYS A 384 -9.48 19.28 10.31
C LYS A 384 -8.73 18.07 10.88
N GLY A 385 -9.45 17.03 11.28
CA GLY A 385 -8.83 15.88 11.93
C GLY A 385 -9.76 14.68 12.11
N ALA A 386 -9.24 13.65 12.79
CA ALA A 386 -10.03 12.50 13.21
C ALA A 386 -11.14 12.92 14.19
N ASP A 387 -12.29 12.23 14.12
CA ASP A 387 -13.43 12.41 15.01
C ASP A 387 -13.06 12.34 16.49
N SER A 388 -12.45 11.23 16.94
CA SER A 388 -11.99 11.04 18.32
C SER A 388 -11.17 12.21 18.88
N VAL A 389 -10.30 12.82 18.06
CA VAL A 389 -9.40 13.89 18.51
C VAL A 389 -10.09 15.25 18.57
N ILE A 390 -10.97 15.54 17.59
CA ILE A 390 -11.69 16.80 17.54
C ILE A 390 -12.76 16.85 18.64
N TYR A 391 -13.48 15.75 18.87
CA TYR A 391 -14.56 15.70 19.87
C TYR A 391 -14.07 15.93 21.31
N GLU A 392 -12.87 15.45 21.66
CA GLU A 392 -12.23 15.75 22.96
C GLU A 392 -11.91 17.24 23.17
N ARG A 393 -11.87 18.03 22.10
CA ARG A 393 -11.45 19.44 22.08
C ARG A 393 -12.60 20.39 21.74
N LEU A 394 -13.83 19.87 21.62
CA LEU A 394 -15.00 20.70 21.41
C LEU A 394 -15.33 21.47 22.69
N SER A 395 -15.67 22.74 22.52
CA SER A 395 -16.25 23.55 23.59
C SER A 395 -17.70 23.13 23.85
N GLU A 396 -18.17 23.32 25.09
CA GLU A 396 -19.56 23.02 25.50
C GLU A 396 -20.60 23.82 24.69
N ASN A 397 -20.19 24.93 24.07
CA ASN A 397 -21.03 25.78 23.21
C ASN A 397 -21.20 25.24 21.79
N SER A 398 -20.59 24.09 21.46
CA SER A 398 -20.69 23.50 20.12
C SER A 398 -22.10 23.00 19.85
N LEU A 399 -22.66 23.42 18.72
CA LEU A 399 -23.98 22.99 18.25
C LEU A 399 -23.85 21.75 17.36
N PHE A 400 -24.95 20.99 17.22
CA PHE A 400 -25.09 19.86 16.28
C PHE A 400 -24.13 18.68 16.52
N VAL A 401 -23.65 18.52 17.75
CA VAL A 401 -22.65 17.50 18.14
C VAL A 401 -23.24 16.09 18.03
N GLU A 402 -24.45 15.87 18.56
CA GLU A 402 -25.09 14.55 18.58
C GLU A 402 -25.51 14.11 17.17
N GLU A 403 -26.11 15.01 16.38
CA GLU A 403 -26.53 14.70 15.01
C GLU A 403 -25.32 14.37 14.12
N THR A 404 -24.23 15.12 14.28
CA THR A 404 -23.00 14.86 13.52
C THR A 404 -22.33 13.54 13.92
N LEU A 405 -22.40 13.13 15.20
CA LEU A 405 -21.93 11.80 15.63
C LEU A 405 -22.70 10.68 14.95
N VAL A 406 -24.03 10.77 14.90
CA VAL A 406 -24.87 9.78 14.22
C VAL A 406 -24.50 9.69 12.73
N HIS A 407 -24.25 10.83 12.07
CA HIS A 407 -23.81 10.87 10.68
C HIS A 407 -22.42 10.25 10.48
N LEU A 408 -21.46 10.53 11.37
CA LEU A 408 -20.12 9.94 11.33
C LEU A 408 -20.17 8.41 11.45
N GLU A 409 -20.99 7.88 12.36
CA GLU A 409 -21.20 6.43 12.48
C GLU A 409 -21.79 5.83 11.20
N ASN A 410 -22.74 6.52 10.57
CA ASN A 410 -23.33 6.06 9.31
C ASN A 410 -22.29 6.08 8.17
N PHE A 411 -21.47 7.12 8.06
CA PHE A 411 -20.38 7.18 7.09
C PHE A 411 -19.34 6.08 7.33
N ALA A 412 -19.01 5.78 8.59
CA ALA A 412 -18.10 4.70 8.95
C ALA A 412 -18.68 3.31 8.59
N LYS A 413 -19.99 3.09 8.77
CA LYS A 413 -20.68 1.85 8.35
C LYS A 413 -20.62 1.64 6.84
N GLU A 414 -20.59 2.72 6.05
CA GLU A 414 -20.41 2.66 4.60
C GLU A 414 -18.94 2.50 4.17
N GLY A 415 -17.99 2.47 5.11
CA GLY A 415 -16.56 2.37 4.83
C GLY A 415 -15.92 3.69 4.34
N LEU A 416 -16.61 4.81 4.48
CA LEU A 416 -16.08 6.12 4.13
C LEU A 416 -15.07 6.60 5.18
N ARG A 417 -14.01 7.26 4.72
CA ARG A 417 -13.06 7.92 5.62
C ARG A 417 -13.63 9.26 6.08
N THR A 418 -13.88 9.37 7.37
CA THR A 418 -14.42 10.57 7.97
C THR A 418 -13.32 11.52 8.44
N LEU A 419 -13.57 12.83 8.30
CA LEU A 419 -12.78 13.89 8.94
C LEU A 419 -13.73 14.94 9.52
N CYS A 420 -13.53 15.26 10.79
CA CYS A 420 -14.24 16.34 11.44
C CYS A 420 -13.59 17.69 11.14
N VAL A 421 -14.44 18.69 11.05
CA VAL A 421 -14.08 20.05 10.64
C VAL A 421 -14.60 21.02 11.69
N ALA A 422 -13.70 21.84 12.22
CA ALA A 422 -13.94 22.68 13.37
C ALA A 422 -13.17 24.00 13.27
N TYR A 423 -13.67 25.05 13.92
CA TYR A 423 -13.00 26.35 13.97
C TYR A 423 -13.13 27.01 15.34
N ILE A 424 -12.32 28.04 15.57
CA ILE A 424 -12.51 28.98 16.67
C ILE A 424 -12.05 30.38 16.25
N ASP A 425 -12.79 31.40 16.69
CA ASP A 425 -12.38 32.79 16.57
C ASP A 425 -11.38 33.13 17.69
N LEU A 426 -10.28 33.78 17.34
CA LEU A 426 -9.22 34.16 18.26
C LEU A 426 -9.15 35.68 18.41
N THR A 427 -8.78 36.15 19.59
CA THR A 427 -8.40 37.56 19.78
C THR A 427 -6.92 37.79 19.45
N GLU A 428 -6.54 39.01 19.07
CA GLU A 428 -5.13 39.37 18.83
C GLU A 428 -4.26 39.11 20.06
N ILE A 429 -4.79 39.36 21.26
CA ILE A 429 -4.08 39.17 22.52
C ILE A 429 -3.77 37.69 22.75
N GLU A 430 -4.74 36.81 22.55
CA GLU A 430 -4.56 35.36 22.67
C GLU A 430 -3.54 34.84 21.65
N TYR A 431 -3.61 35.33 20.41
CA TYR A 431 -2.68 34.93 19.36
C TYR A 431 -1.25 35.41 19.64
N GLU A 432 -1.05 36.65 20.09
CA GLU A 432 0.27 37.18 20.44
C GLU A 432 0.90 36.41 21.60
N GLN A 433 0.12 36.12 22.65
CA GLN A 433 0.57 35.31 23.79
C GLN A 433 0.97 33.90 23.34
N TRP A 434 0.14 33.26 22.52
CA TRP A 434 0.44 31.96 21.96
C TRP A 434 1.67 31.98 21.05
N LEU A 435 1.85 33.01 20.23
CA LEU A 435 2.99 33.15 19.32
C LEU A 435 4.32 33.21 20.08
N VAL A 436 4.36 33.86 21.24
CA VAL A 436 5.53 33.87 22.13
C VAL A 436 5.82 32.46 22.65
N MET A 437 4.81 31.74 23.12
CA MET A 437 4.95 30.34 23.57
C MET A 437 5.41 29.42 22.43
N TYR A 438 4.86 29.58 21.24
CA TYR A 438 5.20 28.81 20.05
C TYR A 438 6.65 29.03 19.62
N LYS A 439 7.11 30.30 19.56
CA LYS A 439 8.52 30.62 19.26
C LYS A 439 9.47 30.00 20.28
N LYS A 440 9.10 30.01 21.56
CA LYS A 440 9.85 29.32 22.62
C LYS A 440 9.86 27.81 22.40
N ALA A 441 8.73 27.18 22.10
CA ALA A 441 8.63 25.75 21.86
C ALA A 441 9.45 25.26 20.65
N ILE A 442 9.51 26.02 19.55
CA ILE A 442 10.31 25.65 18.36
C ILE A 442 11.82 25.66 18.66
N THR A 443 12.27 26.54 19.54
CA THR A 443 13.71 26.73 19.85
C THR A 443 14.26 25.72 20.85
N VAL A 444 13.39 24.94 21.51
CA VAL A 444 13.78 23.90 22.47
C VAL A 444 14.50 22.73 21.76
N VAL A 445 15.62 22.29 22.33
CA VAL A 445 16.45 21.19 21.78
C VAL A 445 16.04 19.82 22.31
N LYS A 446 15.67 19.70 23.59
CA LYS A 446 15.22 18.44 24.23
C LYS A 446 13.70 18.39 24.34
N ASP A 447 13.09 17.28 23.97
CA ASP A 447 11.62 17.06 24.02
C ASP A 447 10.80 18.05 23.19
N ARG A 448 11.39 18.63 22.14
CA ARG A 448 10.77 19.62 21.25
C ARG A 448 9.37 19.21 20.76
N MET A 449 9.20 17.94 20.38
CA MET A 449 7.91 17.43 19.88
C MET A 449 6.81 17.53 20.94
N LYS A 450 7.10 17.15 22.18
CA LYS A 450 6.13 17.19 23.28
C LYS A 450 5.78 18.63 23.66
N THR A 451 6.79 19.50 23.79
CA THR A 451 6.54 20.92 24.09
C THR A 451 5.77 21.65 22.99
N LEU A 452 5.93 21.23 21.73
CA LEU A 452 5.13 21.76 20.62
C LEU A 452 3.69 21.25 20.67
N GLU A 453 3.48 19.96 20.99
CA GLU A 453 2.13 19.40 21.17
C GLU A 453 1.38 20.11 22.30
N ASP A 454 2.01 20.31 23.46
CA ASP A 454 1.42 21.05 24.59
C ASP A 454 1.06 22.49 24.19
N CYS A 455 1.90 23.14 23.38
CA CYS A 455 1.65 24.49 22.85
C CYS A 455 0.50 24.51 21.84
N TYR A 456 0.29 23.44 21.07
CA TYR A 456 -0.85 23.34 20.15
C TYR A 456 -2.14 23.11 20.92
N ASP A 457 -2.15 22.19 21.89
CA ASP A 457 -3.33 21.90 22.70
C ASP A 457 -3.82 23.13 23.49
N SER A 458 -2.96 24.10 23.83
CA SER A 458 -3.37 25.31 24.56
C SER A 458 -4.32 26.23 23.78
N ILE A 459 -4.23 26.25 22.44
CA ILE A 459 -5.04 27.14 21.57
C ILE A 459 -6.19 26.39 20.88
N GLU A 460 -6.14 25.07 20.85
CA GLU A 460 -7.06 24.21 20.09
C GLU A 460 -8.31 23.82 20.90
N LYS A 461 -9.16 24.82 21.19
CA LYS A 461 -10.53 24.63 21.66
C LYS A 461 -11.47 24.97 20.52
N PHE A 462 -12.41 24.11 20.16
CA PHE A 462 -13.12 24.25 18.89
C PHE A 462 -14.63 24.37 19.03
N LEU A 463 -15.25 24.96 18.01
CA LEU A 463 -16.66 24.86 17.68
C LEU A 463 -16.80 23.95 16.45
N LEU A 464 -17.69 22.97 16.54
CA LEU A 464 -17.95 22.02 15.46
C LEU A 464 -18.68 22.71 14.29
N LEU A 465 -18.15 22.57 13.07
CA LEU A 465 -18.87 22.97 11.84
C LEU A 465 -19.57 21.78 11.19
N GLY A 466 -18.91 20.62 11.24
CA GLY A 466 -19.43 19.41 10.62
C GLY A 466 -18.37 18.35 10.37
N ALA A 467 -18.66 17.47 9.41
CA ALA A 467 -17.80 16.38 9.02
C ALA A 467 -17.79 16.17 7.49
N THR A 468 -16.69 15.65 6.98
CA THR A 468 -16.54 15.20 5.59
C THR A 468 -16.40 13.69 5.55
N ALA A 469 -16.84 13.09 4.45
CA ALA A 469 -16.71 11.68 4.18
C ALA A 469 -16.12 11.47 2.77
N ILE A 470 -14.93 10.88 2.74
CA ILE A 470 -14.13 10.68 1.54
C ILE A 470 -14.03 9.18 1.28
N GLU A 471 -14.32 8.75 0.06
CA GLU A 471 -14.19 7.36 -0.36
C GLU A 471 -12.81 7.12 -0.99
N ASP A 472 -12.09 6.08 -0.52
CA ASP A 472 -10.97 5.51 -1.26
C ASP A 472 -11.53 4.56 -2.32
N ARG A 473 -11.54 5.00 -3.58
CA ARG A 473 -12.26 4.32 -4.64
C ARG A 473 -11.68 2.93 -4.87
N LEU A 474 -12.53 1.92 -4.78
CA LEU A 474 -12.20 0.55 -5.17
C LEU A 474 -12.10 0.43 -6.69
N GLN A 475 -11.32 -0.54 -7.17
CA GLN A 475 -11.38 -0.92 -8.58
C GLN A 475 -12.76 -1.46 -8.94
N ALA A 476 -13.09 -1.38 -10.23
CA ALA A 476 -14.37 -1.84 -10.73
C ALA A 476 -14.58 -3.32 -10.39
N ARG A 477 -15.78 -3.63 -9.88
CA ARG A 477 -16.23 -5.00 -9.58
C ARG A 477 -15.44 -5.73 -8.49
N VAL A 478 -14.63 -5.04 -7.68
CA VAL A 478 -13.86 -5.66 -6.59
C VAL A 478 -14.77 -6.34 -5.55
N PRO A 479 -15.83 -5.71 -5.02
CA PRO A 479 -16.72 -6.36 -4.04
C PRO A 479 -17.40 -7.62 -4.59
N GLU A 480 -17.83 -7.62 -5.85
CA GLU A 480 -18.45 -8.76 -6.53
C GLU A 480 -17.47 -9.90 -6.76
N THR A 481 -16.24 -9.56 -7.13
CA THR A 481 -15.14 -10.52 -7.33
C THR A 481 -14.81 -11.20 -6.02
N ILE A 482 -14.60 -10.42 -4.96
CA ILE A 482 -14.32 -10.94 -3.61
C ILE A 482 -15.46 -11.82 -3.12
N THR A 483 -16.71 -11.40 -3.29
CA THR A 483 -17.87 -12.23 -2.90
C THR A 483 -17.88 -13.56 -3.65
N SER A 484 -17.51 -13.58 -4.93
CA SER A 484 -17.43 -14.79 -5.74
C SER A 484 -16.28 -15.71 -5.31
N LEU A 485 -15.12 -15.13 -5.00
CA LEU A 485 -13.96 -15.87 -4.47
C LEU A 485 -14.27 -16.49 -3.11
N LEU A 486 -14.93 -15.75 -2.22
CA LEU A 486 -15.37 -16.26 -0.92
C LEU A 486 -16.42 -17.39 -1.06
N LYS A 487 -17.32 -17.31 -2.05
CA LYS A 487 -18.26 -18.41 -2.37
C LYS A 487 -17.55 -19.65 -2.92
N ALA A 488 -16.40 -19.47 -3.56
CA ALA A 488 -15.54 -20.57 -4.01
C ALA A 488 -14.62 -21.12 -2.90
N ASN A 489 -14.83 -20.71 -1.64
CA ASN A 489 -13.99 -21.07 -0.48
C ASN A 489 -12.51 -20.65 -0.62
N ILE A 490 -12.24 -19.58 -1.36
CA ILE A 490 -10.90 -18.99 -1.44
C ILE A 490 -10.75 -18.00 -0.29
N LYS A 491 -9.78 -18.24 0.59
CA LYS A 491 -9.48 -17.39 1.75
C LYS A 491 -8.62 -16.21 1.30
N ILE A 492 -9.05 -15.00 1.64
CA ILE A 492 -8.37 -13.77 1.21
C ILE A 492 -7.63 -13.15 2.39
N TRP A 493 -6.33 -12.93 2.21
CA TRP A 493 -5.45 -12.28 3.17
C TRP A 493 -4.99 -10.96 2.57
N VAL A 494 -5.37 -9.85 3.18
CA VAL A 494 -4.96 -8.52 2.72
C VAL A 494 -3.70 -8.14 3.49
N LEU A 495 -2.63 -7.90 2.75
CA LEU A 495 -1.33 -7.45 3.28
C LEU A 495 -1.13 -6.02 2.83
N THR A 496 -1.06 -5.06 3.77
CA THR A 496 -0.92 -3.65 3.43
C THR A 496 0.01 -2.91 4.38
N GLY A 497 0.84 -2.02 3.83
CA GLY A 497 1.66 -1.09 4.63
C GLY A 497 0.86 0.05 5.24
N ASP A 498 -0.45 0.17 4.95
CA ASP A 498 -1.29 1.22 5.47
C ASP A 498 -1.63 1.08 6.95
N LYS A 499 -2.16 2.16 7.52
CA LYS A 499 -2.68 2.18 8.89
C LYS A 499 -3.88 1.22 9.02
N GLN A 500 -3.97 0.57 10.18
CA GLN A 500 -5.02 -0.40 10.50
C GLN A 500 -6.44 0.14 10.28
N GLU A 501 -6.73 1.38 10.70
CA GLU A 501 -8.03 2.04 10.50
C GLU A 501 -8.42 2.10 9.01
N THR A 502 -7.47 2.43 8.12
CA THR A 502 -7.70 2.52 6.68
C THR A 502 -7.91 1.13 6.06
N ALA A 503 -7.12 0.14 6.48
CA ALA A 503 -7.27 -1.24 6.03
C ALA A 503 -8.65 -1.82 6.39
N ILE A 504 -9.14 -1.54 7.61
CA ILE A 504 -10.46 -1.96 8.07
C ILE A 504 -11.57 -1.33 7.23
N ASN A 505 -11.50 -0.02 6.97
CA ASN A 505 -12.51 0.67 6.16
C ASN A 505 -12.61 0.08 4.75
N ILE A 506 -11.47 -0.16 4.11
CA ILE A 506 -11.42 -0.79 2.78
C ILE A 506 -11.93 -2.22 2.83
N ALA A 507 -11.65 -2.97 3.89
CA ALA A 507 -12.17 -4.32 4.04
C ALA A 507 -13.71 -4.34 4.17
N TYR A 508 -14.33 -3.32 4.79
CA TYR A 508 -15.79 -3.15 4.75
C TYR A 508 -16.30 -2.77 3.36
N SER A 509 -15.67 -1.81 2.67
CA SER A 509 -16.05 -1.43 1.31
C SER A 509 -15.95 -2.60 0.31
N CYS A 510 -14.93 -3.45 0.47
CA CYS A 510 -14.71 -4.67 -0.31
C CYS A 510 -15.66 -5.83 0.06
N LYS A 511 -16.50 -5.69 1.10
CA LYS A 511 -17.31 -6.77 1.69
C LYS A 511 -16.49 -7.97 2.17
N LEU A 512 -15.21 -7.75 2.50
CA LEU A 512 -14.36 -8.74 3.17
C LEU A 512 -14.78 -8.87 4.64
N LEU A 513 -15.07 -7.74 5.28
CA LEU A 513 -15.64 -7.68 6.62
C LEU A 513 -17.15 -7.42 6.55
N SER A 514 -17.90 -8.11 7.40
CA SER A 514 -19.32 -7.86 7.63
C SER A 514 -19.49 -7.22 9.01
N GLY A 515 -20.47 -6.33 9.18
CA GLY A 515 -20.66 -5.61 10.46
C GLY A 515 -20.94 -6.50 11.69
N GLN A 516 -21.41 -7.74 11.47
CA GLN A 516 -21.68 -8.72 12.54
C GLN A 516 -20.52 -9.69 12.78
N MET A 517 -19.45 -9.63 11.98
CA MET A 517 -18.32 -10.55 12.06
C MET A 517 -17.44 -10.21 13.28
N PRO A 518 -17.20 -11.15 14.22
CA PRO A 518 -16.28 -10.93 15.33
C PRO A 518 -14.85 -10.75 14.81
N ARG A 519 -14.13 -9.79 15.42
CA ARG A 519 -12.77 -9.41 15.03
C ARG A 519 -11.78 -9.68 16.16
N ILE A 520 -10.71 -10.39 15.85
CA ILE A 520 -9.57 -10.61 16.75
C ILE A 520 -8.51 -9.58 16.36
N GLN A 521 -8.20 -8.64 17.26
CA GLN A 521 -7.15 -7.65 17.06
C GLN A 521 -5.90 -8.03 17.84
N LEU A 522 -4.78 -8.20 17.13
CA LEU A 522 -3.49 -8.55 17.68
C LEU A 522 -2.54 -7.34 17.61
N ASN A 523 -2.53 -6.55 18.68
CA ASN A 523 -1.67 -5.39 18.86
C ASN A 523 -0.86 -5.55 20.16
N ALA A 524 0.36 -6.08 20.05
CA ALA A 524 1.26 -6.35 21.17
C ALA A 524 2.65 -5.71 20.96
N ASN A 525 3.24 -5.25 22.06
CA ASN A 525 4.52 -4.53 22.04
C ASN A 525 5.73 -5.43 22.38
N SER A 526 5.49 -6.69 22.78
CA SER A 526 6.54 -7.64 23.16
C SER A 526 6.22 -9.06 22.68
N LEU A 527 7.26 -9.90 22.58
CA LEU A 527 7.13 -11.29 22.15
C LEU A 527 6.29 -12.11 23.14
N GLU A 528 6.53 -11.95 24.44
CA GLU A 528 5.79 -12.64 25.50
C GLU A 528 4.30 -12.26 25.50
N ALA A 529 3.99 -10.96 25.35
CA ALA A 529 2.61 -10.50 25.25
C ALA A 529 1.93 -11.05 23.99
N THR A 530 2.64 -11.08 22.86
CA THR A 530 2.13 -11.64 21.60
C THR A 530 1.80 -13.13 21.76
N GLN A 531 2.69 -13.89 22.42
CA GLN A 531 2.50 -15.31 22.67
C GLN A 531 1.32 -15.58 23.58
N GLN A 532 1.16 -14.81 24.66
CA GLN A 532 0.04 -14.94 25.59
C GLN A 532 -1.30 -14.67 24.89
N VAL A 533 -1.39 -13.56 24.13
CA VAL A 533 -2.61 -13.19 23.41
C VAL A 533 -2.97 -14.23 22.35
N ILE A 534 -1.99 -14.72 21.58
CA ILE A 534 -2.26 -15.77 20.58
C ILE A 534 -2.68 -17.07 21.25
N SER A 535 -2.01 -17.46 22.35
CA SER A 535 -2.35 -18.69 23.08
C SER A 535 -3.75 -18.62 23.69
N GLN A 536 -4.13 -17.47 24.24
CA GLN A 536 -5.46 -17.23 24.78
C GLN A 536 -6.53 -17.32 23.68
N ASN A 537 -6.36 -16.61 22.56
CA ASN A 537 -7.30 -16.68 21.45
C ASN A 537 -7.39 -18.11 20.86
N CYS A 538 -6.29 -18.86 20.83
CA CYS A 538 -6.31 -20.27 20.44
C CYS A 538 -7.10 -21.15 21.42
N GLN A 539 -7.01 -20.88 22.74
CA GLN A 539 -7.79 -21.58 23.76
C GLN A 539 -9.27 -21.22 23.67
N ASP A 540 -9.59 -19.94 23.45
CA ASP A 540 -10.97 -19.45 23.28
C ASP A 540 -11.66 -20.10 22.07
N LEU A 541 -10.91 -20.36 20.99
CA LEU A 541 -11.38 -21.10 19.82
C LEU A 541 -11.51 -22.62 20.09
N GLY A 542 -10.64 -23.19 20.92
CA GLY A 542 -10.69 -24.59 21.35
C GLY A 542 -10.87 -25.58 20.18
N ALA A 543 -12.04 -26.23 20.10
CA ALA A 543 -12.38 -27.23 19.09
C ALA A 543 -12.68 -26.66 17.67
N LEU A 544 -12.77 -25.32 17.55
CA LEU A 544 -12.94 -24.59 16.29
C LEU A 544 -11.60 -24.17 15.68
N LEU A 545 -10.48 -24.42 16.36
CA LEU A 545 -9.15 -24.13 15.86
C LEU A 545 -8.82 -25.02 14.64
N GLY A 546 -8.40 -24.38 13.55
CA GLY A 546 -8.11 -25.01 12.26
C GLY A 546 -9.36 -25.28 11.40
N LYS A 547 -10.55 -24.89 11.86
CA LYS A 547 -11.81 -24.97 11.08
C LYS A 547 -12.23 -23.59 10.59
N GLU A 548 -13.04 -23.56 9.53
CA GLU A 548 -13.53 -22.31 8.96
C GLU A 548 -14.57 -21.68 9.87
N ASN A 549 -14.21 -20.55 10.48
CA ASN A 549 -15.11 -19.73 11.28
C ASN A 549 -15.28 -18.36 10.62
N ASP A 550 -16.45 -17.76 10.79
CA ASP A 550 -16.74 -16.40 10.29
C ASP A 550 -16.10 -15.35 11.21
N LEU A 551 -14.77 -15.34 11.26
CA LEU A 551 -13.94 -14.48 12.09
C LEU A 551 -12.93 -13.72 11.24
N ALA A 552 -12.65 -12.48 11.64
CA ALA A 552 -11.61 -11.66 11.05
C ALA A 552 -10.41 -11.52 11.99
N LEU A 553 -9.20 -11.72 11.46
CA LEU A 553 -7.96 -11.47 12.17
C LEU A 553 -7.34 -10.16 11.67
N ILE A 554 -7.01 -9.24 12.58
CA ILE A 554 -6.32 -7.99 12.26
C ILE A 554 -5.04 -7.94 13.08
N ILE A 555 -3.89 -7.83 12.41
CA ILE A 555 -2.56 -7.84 13.04
C ILE A 555 -1.71 -6.69 12.51
N ASP A 556 -0.97 -6.01 13.41
CA ASP A 556 0.01 -5.01 13.00
C ASP A 556 1.39 -5.63 12.68
N GLY A 557 2.21 -4.97 11.87
CA GLY A 557 3.48 -5.52 11.42
C GLY A 557 4.48 -5.75 12.54
N LYS A 558 4.41 -4.99 13.64
CA LYS A 558 5.23 -5.22 14.83
C LYS A 558 4.86 -6.54 15.50
N THR A 559 3.57 -6.78 15.76
CA THR A 559 3.10 -8.04 16.33
C THR A 559 3.33 -9.19 15.37
N LEU A 560 3.15 -8.98 14.06
CA LEU A 560 3.40 -10.00 13.05
C LEU A 560 4.85 -10.48 13.07
N LYS A 561 5.80 -9.56 13.26
CA LYS A 561 7.23 -9.92 13.41
C LYS A 561 7.46 -10.86 14.61
N TYR A 562 6.79 -10.62 15.73
CA TYR A 562 6.85 -11.51 16.90
C TYR A 562 6.09 -12.82 16.67
N ALA A 563 4.92 -12.76 16.02
CA ALA A 563 4.07 -13.92 15.74
C ALA A 563 4.73 -14.91 14.77
N LEU A 564 5.58 -14.44 13.86
CA LEU A 564 6.35 -15.28 12.94
C LEU A 564 7.60 -15.91 13.56
N HIS A 565 7.91 -15.60 14.83
CA HIS A 565 9.00 -16.25 15.56
C HIS A 565 8.74 -17.76 15.73
N VAL A 566 9.80 -18.58 15.74
CA VAL A 566 9.73 -20.04 15.61
C VAL A 566 8.78 -20.69 16.61
N GLU A 567 8.74 -20.18 17.84
CA GLU A 567 7.93 -20.67 18.96
C GLU A 567 6.42 -20.40 18.76
N VAL A 568 6.06 -19.23 18.21
CA VAL A 568 4.67 -18.76 18.12
C VAL A 568 4.06 -19.06 16.74
N ARG A 569 4.90 -19.19 15.70
CA ARG A 569 4.50 -19.31 14.29
C ARG A 569 3.45 -20.40 14.03
N LYS A 570 3.55 -21.55 14.69
CA LYS A 570 2.59 -22.65 14.50
C LYS A 570 1.21 -22.29 15.07
N CYS A 571 1.16 -21.73 16.27
CA CYS A 571 -0.08 -21.28 16.90
C CYS A 571 -0.73 -20.15 16.11
N PHE A 572 0.08 -19.17 15.68
CA PHE A 572 -0.39 -18.08 14.83
C PHE A 572 -0.97 -18.58 13.51
N LEU A 573 -0.29 -19.52 12.83
CA LEU A 573 -0.78 -20.09 11.58
C LEU A 573 -2.13 -20.79 11.80
N ASN A 574 -2.27 -21.61 12.83
CA ASN A 574 -3.54 -22.28 13.12
C ASN A 574 -4.67 -21.28 13.41
N LEU A 575 -4.38 -20.21 14.16
CA LEU A 575 -5.32 -19.12 14.41
C LEU A 575 -5.73 -18.43 13.10
N ALA A 576 -4.77 -18.03 12.27
CA ALA A 576 -5.01 -17.36 11.00
C ALA A 576 -5.79 -18.24 10.00
N LEU A 577 -5.52 -19.54 9.96
CA LEU A 577 -6.25 -20.51 9.12
C LEU A 577 -7.70 -20.71 9.58
N SER A 578 -7.98 -20.46 10.86
CA SER A 578 -9.33 -20.54 11.43
C SER A 578 -10.20 -19.35 11.07
N CYS A 579 -9.57 -18.23 10.69
CA CYS A 579 -10.25 -17.00 10.32
C CYS A 579 -10.59 -17.01 8.83
N ARG A 580 -11.75 -16.45 8.49
CA ARG A 580 -12.21 -16.29 7.11
C ARG A 580 -11.40 -15.24 6.37
N THR A 581 -11.00 -14.18 7.07
CA THR A 581 -10.23 -13.07 6.51
C THR A 581 -9.13 -12.65 7.46
N VAL A 582 -7.97 -12.34 6.89
CA VAL A 582 -6.80 -11.85 7.64
C VAL A 582 -6.37 -10.51 7.04
N LEU A 583 -6.18 -9.51 7.89
CA LEU A 583 -5.72 -8.16 7.57
C LEU A 583 -4.40 -7.90 8.29
N CYS A 584 -3.30 -7.91 7.54
CA CYS A 584 -1.99 -7.51 8.05
C CYS A 584 -1.76 -6.05 7.68
N CYS A 585 -1.45 -5.22 8.68
CA CYS A 585 -1.29 -3.78 8.54
C CYS A 585 0.14 -3.36 8.94
N ARG A 586 0.73 -2.40 8.22
CA ARG A 586 2.09 -1.87 8.46
C ARG A 586 3.20 -2.92 8.33
#